data_AF-A0A662E0X8-F1
#
_entry.id   AF-A0A662E0X8-F1
#
_cell.length_a   1.000
_cell.length_b   1.000
_cell.length_c   1.000
_cell.angle_alpha   90.00
_cell.angle_beta   90.00
_cell.angle_gamma   90.00
#
_symmetry.space_group_name_H-M   'P 1'
#
loop_
_entity.id
_entity.type
_entity.pdbx_description
1 polymer ?
#
loop_
_entity_poly.entity_id
_entity_poly.type
_entity_poly.pdbx_seq_one_letter_code
_entity_poly.pdbx_strand_id
1 'polypeptide(L)'
;MYHRILEGGFVEQSSQTKLMSLIVASLDAGSDPMAARTMSQPTGVYVSAEHLSYERTHIFNQVPLVVGLADQVRSPGDFFVDDLTGKSLLIVRDESGELRGFHNVCGHRGARVQQGGQGCTRRFTCPYHAWTYDTAGVLVSIPNDDGFADLDRSTRGLVEFPVESRHGLIWANPEALPEHGIDVAMFLGDLDRELSEFEIDTYAENRSELFRESFNWKQVIDGFLETYHLRFLHRTTVSPFIRSNFALFDDYGVHGRMVALRTSFDSMRSERADEFDLLPHIAIIYQIFPNTILVWQGDHFEVWSSYPSSDASTMVARASLLTPPSEQAPRQEH
;
A
#
# COMPACT_ATOMS: atom_id res chain seq x y z
N MET A 1 -17.94 20.60 -2.85
CA MET A 1 -17.21 19.32 -2.98
C MET A 1 -18.04 18.12 -2.53
N TYR A 2 -18.89 18.23 -1.50
CA TYR A 2 -19.82 17.16 -1.08
C TYR A 2 -20.85 16.68 -2.12
N HIS A 3 -21.16 17.48 -3.15
CA HIS A 3 -22.21 17.15 -4.14
C HIS A 3 -21.75 16.21 -5.27
N ARG A 4 -20.44 15.97 -5.46
CA ARG A 4 -19.96 15.04 -6.51
C ARG A 4 -19.81 13.59 -6.05
N ILE A 5 -19.75 13.36 -4.74
CA ILE A 5 -19.67 12.01 -4.15
C ILE A 5 -21.02 11.26 -4.28
N LEU A 6 -22.13 11.99 -4.43
CA LEU A 6 -23.49 11.43 -4.48
C LEU A 6 -24.08 11.32 -5.90
N GLU A 7 -23.50 11.96 -6.92
CA GLU A 7 -24.10 12.02 -8.27
C GLU A 7 -23.46 11.03 -9.28
N GLY A 8 -22.47 10.25 -8.86
CA GLY A 8 -21.83 9.23 -9.69
C GLY A 8 -20.80 8.47 -8.86
N GLY A 9 -21.23 7.36 -8.26
CA GLY A 9 -20.40 6.57 -7.36
C GLY A 9 -19.09 6.13 -8.00
N PHE A 10 -18.04 6.00 -7.18
CA PHE A 10 -16.68 5.54 -7.49
C PHE A 10 -16.57 4.16 -8.17
N VAL A 11 -17.71 3.52 -8.40
CA VAL A 11 -17.87 2.28 -9.13
C VAL A 11 -18.94 2.56 -10.18
N GLU A 12 -18.61 2.34 -11.45
CA GLU A 12 -19.55 2.54 -12.57
C GLU A 12 -20.96 1.99 -12.23
N GLN A 13 -22.02 2.75 -12.53
CA GLN A 13 -23.39 2.39 -12.15
C GLN A 13 -23.80 0.99 -12.65
N SER A 14 -23.27 0.57 -13.80
CA SER A 14 -23.40 -0.78 -14.36
C SER A 14 -22.79 -1.86 -13.45
N SER A 15 -21.62 -1.58 -12.88
CA SER A 15 -20.91 -2.46 -11.94
C SER A 15 -21.62 -2.56 -10.59
N GLN A 16 -22.13 -1.44 -10.06
CA GLN A 16 -22.95 -1.47 -8.84
C GLN A 16 -24.25 -2.27 -9.04
N THR A 17 -24.90 -2.09 -10.19
CA THR A 17 -26.13 -2.85 -10.54
C THR A 17 -25.85 -4.36 -10.62
N LYS A 18 -24.71 -4.75 -11.20
CA LYS A 18 -24.27 -6.15 -11.26
C LYS A 18 -23.99 -6.71 -9.86
N LEU A 19 -23.22 -6.00 -9.03
CA LEU A 19 -22.93 -6.42 -7.65
C LEU A 19 -24.21 -6.55 -6.83
N MET A 20 -25.10 -5.57 -6.90
CA MET A 20 -26.42 -5.61 -6.26
C MET A 20 -27.20 -6.86 -6.65
N SER A 21 -27.30 -7.14 -7.95
CA SER A 21 -28.03 -8.29 -8.48
C SER A 21 -27.46 -9.61 -7.94
N LEU A 22 -26.13 -9.74 -7.88
CA LEU A 22 -25.45 -10.91 -7.33
C LEU A 22 -25.69 -11.07 -5.83
N ILE A 23 -25.63 -9.97 -5.08
CA ILE A 23 -25.87 -9.96 -3.62
C ILE A 23 -27.30 -10.41 -3.34
N VAL A 24 -28.29 -9.76 -3.97
CA VAL A 24 -29.71 -10.07 -3.77
C VAL A 24 -30.01 -11.52 -4.15
N ALA A 25 -29.54 -11.99 -5.31
CA ALA A 25 -29.75 -13.37 -5.75
C ALA A 25 -29.16 -14.39 -4.77
N SER A 26 -27.96 -14.13 -4.24
CA SER A 26 -27.30 -15.02 -3.28
C SER A 26 -28.08 -15.07 -1.96
N LEU A 27 -28.52 -13.92 -1.46
CA LEU A 27 -29.31 -13.82 -0.24
C LEU A 27 -30.70 -14.46 -0.39
N ASP A 28 -31.37 -14.31 -1.53
CA ASP A 28 -32.66 -14.96 -1.82
C ASP A 28 -32.56 -16.48 -1.92
N ALA A 29 -31.46 -16.98 -2.46
CA ALA A 29 -31.19 -18.41 -2.51
C ALA A 29 -30.85 -19.00 -1.12
N GLY A 30 -30.60 -18.16 -0.11
CA GLY A 30 -30.12 -18.59 1.20
C GLY A 30 -28.75 -19.28 1.14
N SER A 31 -27.96 -18.99 0.09
CA SER A 31 -26.65 -19.57 -0.14
C SER A 31 -25.59 -18.48 -0.12
N ASP A 32 -24.64 -18.58 0.80
CA ASP A 32 -23.45 -17.73 0.78
C ASP A 32 -22.62 -18.04 -0.49
N PRO A 33 -21.94 -17.05 -1.10
CA PRO A 33 -21.00 -17.31 -2.19
C PRO A 33 -19.91 -18.29 -1.75
N MET A 34 -19.80 -19.42 -2.45
CA MET A 34 -18.83 -20.48 -2.13
C MET A 34 -17.83 -20.66 -3.26
N ALA A 35 -16.56 -20.90 -2.91
CA ALA A 35 -15.57 -21.36 -3.85
C ALA A 35 -15.96 -22.76 -4.40
N ALA A 36 -15.59 -23.04 -5.66
CA ALA A 36 -15.91 -24.31 -6.31
C ALA A 36 -15.29 -25.55 -5.63
N ARG A 37 -14.21 -25.35 -4.87
CA ARG A 37 -13.54 -26.41 -4.12
C ARG A 37 -12.82 -25.83 -2.90
N THR A 38 -12.66 -26.65 -1.88
CA THR A 38 -11.78 -26.34 -0.75
C THR A 38 -10.32 -26.28 -1.20
N MET A 39 -9.62 -25.22 -0.81
CA MET A 39 -8.18 -25.11 -0.92
C MET A 39 -7.54 -25.46 0.43
N SER A 40 -6.42 -26.16 0.41
CA SER A 40 -5.57 -26.36 1.58
C SER A 40 -4.15 -25.89 1.25
N GLN A 41 -3.50 -25.27 2.24
CA GLN A 41 -2.11 -24.83 2.14
C GLN A 41 -1.26 -25.60 3.14
N PRO A 42 -0.10 -26.15 2.75
CA PRO A 42 0.79 -26.82 3.69
C PRO A 42 1.39 -25.78 4.63
N THR A 43 1.52 -26.11 5.92
CA THR A 43 2.06 -25.17 6.92
C THR A 43 3.46 -24.66 6.58
N GLY A 44 4.23 -25.43 5.81
CA GLY A 44 5.55 -25.04 5.30
C GLY A 44 5.59 -23.70 4.58
N VAL A 45 4.49 -23.26 3.93
CA VAL A 45 4.45 -21.93 3.27
C VAL A 45 4.56 -20.77 4.27
N TYR A 46 4.24 -21.01 5.54
CA TYR A 46 4.26 -19.97 6.57
C TYR A 46 5.52 -20.00 7.44
N VAL A 47 6.23 -21.13 7.51
CA VAL A 47 7.33 -21.33 8.48
C VAL A 47 8.66 -21.73 7.86
N SER A 48 8.70 -22.10 6.57
CA SER A 48 9.94 -22.53 5.92
C SER A 48 10.83 -21.35 5.55
N ALA A 49 12.07 -21.36 6.04
CA ALA A 49 13.09 -20.37 5.66
C ALA A 49 13.46 -20.46 4.16
N GLU A 50 13.46 -21.66 3.59
CA GLU A 50 13.69 -21.87 2.16
C GLU A 50 12.57 -21.24 1.33
N HIS A 51 11.32 -21.42 1.77
CA HIS A 51 10.17 -20.80 1.11
C HIS A 51 10.22 -19.27 1.20
N LEU A 52 10.58 -18.71 2.37
CA LEU A 52 10.78 -17.27 2.51
C LEU A 52 11.88 -16.74 1.56
N SER A 53 13.00 -17.45 1.45
CA SER A 53 14.08 -17.07 0.52
C SER A 53 13.60 -17.08 -0.94
N TYR A 54 12.75 -18.06 -1.29
CA TYR A 54 12.12 -18.14 -2.60
C TYR A 54 11.16 -16.98 -2.84
N GLU A 55 10.28 -16.67 -1.89
CA GLU A 55 9.36 -15.52 -1.95
C GLU A 55 10.11 -14.19 -2.12
N ARG A 56 11.19 -13.96 -1.35
CA ARG A 56 12.01 -12.75 -1.52
C ARG A 56 12.54 -12.62 -2.94
N THR A 57 13.14 -13.68 -3.46
CA THR A 57 13.81 -13.67 -4.76
C THR A 57 12.83 -13.51 -5.92
N HIS A 58 11.67 -14.19 -5.85
CA HIS A 58 10.75 -14.32 -6.98
C HIS A 58 9.51 -13.45 -6.88
N ILE A 59 9.24 -12.85 -5.72
CA ILE A 59 8.10 -11.97 -5.49
C ILE A 59 8.61 -10.57 -5.14
N PHE A 60 9.09 -10.36 -3.91
CA PHE A 60 9.42 -9.02 -3.40
C PHE A 60 10.52 -8.31 -4.20
N ASN A 61 11.43 -9.07 -4.80
CA ASN A 61 12.51 -8.53 -5.62
C ASN A 61 12.16 -8.37 -7.10
N GLN A 62 10.96 -8.75 -7.53
CA GLN A 62 10.57 -8.80 -8.94
C GLN A 62 9.47 -7.81 -9.31
N VAL A 63 8.55 -7.52 -8.37
CA VAL A 63 7.34 -6.75 -8.67
C VAL A 63 7.34 -5.37 -7.98
N PRO A 64 6.58 -4.40 -8.52
CA PRO A 64 6.35 -3.13 -7.83
C PRO A 64 5.69 -3.34 -6.47
N LEU A 65 6.16 -2.60 -5.46
CA LEU A 65 5.68 -2.62 -4.08
C LEU A 65 5.15 -1.24 -3.69
N VAL A 66 4.03 -1.19 -2.96
CA VAL A 66 3.58 0.05 -2.32
C VAL A 66 4.44 0.32 -1.09
N VAL A 67 5.22 1.40 -1.12
CA VAL A 67 6.19 1.75 -0.05
C VAL A 67 5.80 2.99 0.75
N GLY A 68 4.83 3.76 0.26
CA GLY A 68 4.34 4.97 0.92
C GLY A 68 3.18 5.62 0.20
N LEU A 69 2.84 6.82 0.64
CA LEU A 69 1.74 7.62 0.13
C LEU A 69 2.27 8.85 -0.60
N ALA A 70 1.61 9.26 -1.68
CA ALA A 70 2.03 10.43 -2.46
C ALA A 70 2.01 11.72 -1.64
N ASP A 71 1.12 11.77 -0.65
CA ASP A 71 1.01 12.83 0.35
C ASP A 71 2.30 13.10 1.15
N GLN A 72 3.20 12.11 1.27
CA GLN A 72 4.46 12.25 2.00
C GLN A 72 5.55 12.98 1.19
N VAL A 73 5.35 13.14 -0.12
CA VAL A 73 6.30 13.73 -1.07
C VAL A 73 5.60 14.65 -2.06
N ARG A 74 4.83 15.62 -1.55
CA ARG A 74 4.06 16.56 -2.39
C ARG A 74 4.94 17.62 -3.04
N SER A 75 5.89 18.18 -2.29
CA SER A 75 6.67 19.35 -2.68
C SER A 75 8.14 19.00 -2.91
N PRO A 76 8.87 19.75 -3.77
CA PRO A 76 10.32 19.62 -3.89
C PRO A 76 11.03 19.66 -2.53
N GLY A 77 11.93 18.70 -2.30
CA GLY A 77 12.66 18.49 -1.07
C GLY A 77 11.96 17.59 -0.05
N ASP A 78 10.65 17.34 -0.18
CA ASP A 78 9.94 16.41 0.68
C ASP A 78 10.48 14.99 0.47
N PHE A 79 10.73 14.28 1.57
CA PHE A 79 11.25 12.92 1.57
C PHE A 79 10.64 12.08 2.69
N PHE A 80 10.71 10.76 2.53
CA PHE A 80 10.55 9.80 3.62
C PHE A 80 11.55 8.65 3.49
N VAL A 81 11.78 7.96 4.61
CA VAL A 81 12.57 6.73 4.66
C VAL A 81 11.66 5.54 4.96
N ASP A 82 11.72 4.51 4.12
CA ASP A 82 11.05 3.23 4.33
C ASP A 82 12.07 2.12 4.63
N ASP A 83 11.86 1.37 5.71
CA ASP A 83 12.71 0.25 6.12
C ASP A 83 11.97 -1.10 6.03
N LEU A 84 10.72 -1.14 5.54
CA LEU A 84 9.84 -2.30 5.67
C LEU A 84 10.17 -3.42 4.68
N THR A 85 10.72 -3.06 3.53
CA THR A 85 11.18 -4.00 2.50
C THR A 85 12.40 -4.84 2.92
N GLY A 86 12.94 -4.62 4.13
CA GLY A 86 14.21 -5.20 4.59
C GLY A 86 15.44 -4.43 4.10
N LYS A 87 15.24 -3.42 3.25
CA LYS A 87 16.24 -2.44 2.83
C LYS A 87 15.82 -1.05 3.29
N SER A 88 16.80 -0.18 3.57
CA SER A 88 16.53 1.23 3.85
C SER A 88 16.41 2.00 2.54
N LEU A 89 15.20 2.46 2.25
CA LEU A 89 14.82 3.20 1.06
C LEU A 89 14.65 4.67 1.42
N LEU A 90 15.22 5.57 0.62
CA LEU A 90 15.01 7.02 0.70
C LEU A 90 14.21 7.43 -0.53
N ILE A 91 12.98 7.88 -0.32
CA ILE A 91 12.12 8.41 -1.38
C ILE A 91 12.07 9.93 -1.23
N VAL A 92 12.28 10.66 -2.31
CA VAL A 92 12.34 12.12 -2.29
C VAL A 92 11.71 12.70 -3.57
N ARG A 93 11.04 13.84 -3.46
CA ARG A 93 10.76 14.68 -4.62
C ARG A 93 11.92 15.67 -4.76
N ASP A 94 12.66 15.61 -5.86
CA ASP A 94 13.86 16.42 -6.03
C ASP A 94 13.54 17.92 -6.27
N GLU A 95 14.58 18.76 -6.34
CA GLU A 95 14.40 20.21 -6.58
C GLU A 95 13.75 20.53 -7.94
N SER A 96 13.79 19.60 -8.90
CA SER A 96 13.12 19.73 -10.20
C SER A 96 11.64 19.29 -10.16
N GLY A 97 11.22 18.64 -9.07
CA GLY A 97 9.88 18.10 -8.89
C GLY A 97 9.74 16.63 -9.28
N GLU A 98 10.81 15.96 -9.70
CA GLU A 98 10.82 14.54 -10.06
C GLU A 98 10.82 13.67 -8.80
N LEU A 99 10.06 12.58 -8.81
CA LEU A 99 10.08 11.59 -7.73
C LEU A 99 11.26 10.65 -7.94
N ARG A 100 12.09 10.46 -6.90
CA ARG A 100 13.27 9.58 -6.94
C ARG A 100 13.30 8.63 -5.75
N GLY A 101 13.84 7.44 -6.00
CA GLY A 101 14.07 6.41 -4.99
C GLY A 101 15.54 6.03 -4.92
N PHE A 102 16.11 6.03 -3.73
CA PHE A 102 17.51 5.68 -3.49
C PHE A 102 17.66 4.65 -2.39
N HIS A 103 18.63 3.75 -2.49
CA HIS A 103 19.11 3.05 -1.31
C HIS A 103 19.73 4.07 -0.36
N ASN A 104 19.23 4.12 0.88
CA ASN A 104 19.67 5.03 1.93
C ASN A 104 21.03 4.60 2.50
N VAL A 105 22.05 4.59 1.65
CA VAL A 105 23.38 4.03 1.89
C VAL A 105 24.41 4.97 1.28
N CYS A 106 25.26 5.53 2.12
CA CYS A 106 26.31 6.46 1.70
C CYS A 106 27.37 5.75 0.84
N GLY A 107 27.70 6.34 -0.31
CA GLY A 107 28.70 5.84 -1.26
C GLY A 107 30.15 5.77 -0.73
N HIS A 108 30.41 6.28 0.48
CA HIS A 108 31.71 6.18 1.15
C HIS A 108 31.90 4.83 1.87
N ARG A 109 31.19 4.61 2.98
CA ARG A 109 31.36 3.43 3.86
C ARG A 109 30.03 2.77 4.24
N GLY A 110 28.97 3.03 3.46
CA GLY A 110 27.69 2.35 3.62
C GLY A 110 26.85 2.78 4.84
N ALA A 111 27.20 3.87 5.51
CA ALA A 111 26.36 4.41 6.58
C ALA A 111 25.02 4.91 6.04
N ARG A 112 23.95 4.75 6.81
CA ARG A 112 22.65 5.37 6.49
C ARG A 112 22.82 6.88 6.39
N VAL A 113 22.30 7.47 5.33
CA VAL A 113 22.40 8.91 5.08
C VAL A 113 21.35 9.65 5.90
N GLN A 114 20.14 9.09 5.97
CA GLN A 114 19.05 9.56 6.82
C GLN A 114 18.64 8.47 7.84
N GLN A 115 18.36 8.83 9.08
CA GLN A 115 18.12 7.85 10.16
C GLN A 115 16.67 7.31 10.21
N GLY A 116 15.76 7.90 9.44
CA GLY A 116 14.36 7.49 9.36
C GLY A 116 13.42 8.69 9.18
N GLY A 117 12.12 8.41 9.20
CA GLY A 117 11.06 9.43 9.23
C GLY A 117 10.81 10.12 7.89
N GLN A 118 10.11 11.24 7.95
CA GLN A 118 9.79 12.10 6.82
C GLN A 118 10.20 13.54 7.13
N GLY A 119 10.43 14.34 6.11
CA GLY A 119 10.79 15.75 6.27
C GLY A 119 10.99 16.45 4.94
N CYS A 120 11.54 17.66 4.98
CA CYS A 120 11.88 18.43 3.80
C CYS A 120 13.34 18.89 3.88
N THR A 121 14.13 18.61 2.85
CA THR A 121 15.53 19.08 2.78
C THR A 121 15.99 19.29 1.34
N ARG A 122 17.00 20.15 1.18
CA ARG A 122 17.67 20.38 -0.11
C ARG A 122 18.88 19.47 -0.32
N ARG A 123 19.39 18.87 0.77
CA ARG A 123 20.60 18.02 0.76
C ARG A 123 20.51 16.95 1.83
N PHE A 124 21.17 15.83 1.56
CA PHE A 124 21.33 14.73 2.49
C PHE A 124 22.79 14.62 2.92
N THR A 125 23.08 14.93 4.18
CA THR A 125 24.44 14.88 4.72
C THR A 125 24.61 13.63 5.57
N CYS A 126 25.50 12.73 5.14
CA CYS A 126 25.76 11.49 5.86
C CYS A 126 26.32 11.79 7.27
N PRO A 127 25.72 11.26 8.34
CA PRO A 127 26.14 11.56 9.72
C PRO A 127 27.51 10.99 10.08
N TYR A 128 28.08 10.10 9.25
CA TYR A 128 29.36 9.47 9.57
C TYR A 128 30.55 10.38 9.25
N HIS A 129 30.63 10.92 8.04
CA HIS A 129 31.77 11.73 7.58
C HIS A 129 31.34 12.95 6.74
N ALA A 130 30.07 13.35 6.84
CA ALA A 130 29.51 14.52 6.15
C ALA A 130 29.65 14.55 4.62
N TRP A 131 29.76 13.38 3.97
CA TRP A 131 29.53 13.29 2.52
C TRP A 131 28.10 13.72 2.24
N THR A 132 27.95 14.71 1.37
CA THR A 132 26.68 15.39 1.14
C THR A 132 26.19 15.15 -0.27
N TYR A 133 24.95 14.73 -0.38
CA TYR A 133 24.24 14.47 -1.62
C TYR A 133 23.17 15.54 -1.83
N ASP A 134 22.90 15.92 -3.08
CA ASP A 134 21.69 16.67 -3.41
C ASP A 134 20.47 15.73 -3.46
N THR A 135 19.28 16.30 -3.75
CA THR A 135 18.04 15.52 -3.85
C THR A 135 17.92 14.69 -5.13
N ALA A 136 18.84 14.87 -6.09
CA ALA A 136 19.03 13.98 -7.24
C ALA A 136 20.00 12.83 -6.93
N GLY A 137 20.48 12.71 -5.69
CA GLY A 137 21.39 11.64 -5.25
C GLY A 137 22.84 11.86 -5.66
N VAL A 138 23.19 13.00 -6.26
CA VAL A 138 24.55 13.29 -6.72
C VAL A 138 25.42 13.70 -5.54
N LEU A 139 26.65 13.19 -5.48
CA LEU A 139 27.63 13.58 -4.46
C LEU A 139 28.17 15.00 -4.74
N VAL A 140 27.70 15.98 -3.97
CA VAL A 140 28.01 17.41 -4.18
C VAL A 140 29.10 17.93 -3.26
N SER A 141 29.37 17.29 -2.12
CA SER A 141 30.42 17.72 -1.19
C SER A 141 31.05 16.57 -0.41
N ILE A 142 32.37 16.65 -0.23
CA ILE A 142 33.20 15.76 0.58
C ILE A 142 34.08 16.64 1.47
N PRO A 143 34.12 16.45 2.80
CA PRO A 143 35.08 17.15 3.65
C PRO A 143 36.53 16.76 3.31
N ASN A 144 37.44 17.73 3.31
CA ASN A 144 38.86 17.55 2.93
C ASN A 144 39.00 16.84 1.58
N ASP A 145 38.34 17.39 0.55
CA ASP A 145 38.25 16.76 -0.77
C ASP A 145 39.58 16.70 -1.53
N ASP A 146 40.58 17.50 -1.12
CA ASP A 146 41.97 17.40 -1.55
C ASP A 146 42.58 16.02 -1.24
N GLY A 147 42.12 15.35 -0.18
CA GLY A 147 42.48 13.96 0.14
C GLY A 147 41.89 12.91 -0.82
N PHE A 148 41.03 13.31 -1.75
CA PHE A 148 40.33 12.46 -2.70
C PHE A 148 40.55 12.89 -4.16
N ALA A 149 41.74 13.42 -4.48
CA ALA A 149 42.06 13.99 -5.79
C ALA A 149 41.76 13.06 -6.99
N ASP A 150 41.95 11.75 -6.82
CA ASP A 150 41.72 10.74 -7.88
C ASP A 150 40.32 10.12 -7.85
N LEU A 151 39.44 10.56 -6.94
CA LEU A 151 38.09 10.02 -6.80
C LEU A 151 37.16 10.55 -7.89
N ASP A 152 36.66 9.66 -8.74
CA ASP A 152 35.53 9.96 -9.60
C ASP A 152 34.23 10.04 -8.78
N ARG A 153 33.81 11.26 -8.46
CA ARG A 153 32.58 11.53 -7.69
C ARG A 153 31.31 11.04 -8.37
N SER A 154 31.29 10.92 -9.71
CA SER A 154 30.12 10.44 -10.44
C SER A 154 29.79 8.98 -10.12
N THR A 155 30.79 8.20 -9.71
CA THR A 155 30.63 6.79 -9.30
C THR A 155 30.18 6.63 -7.84
N ARG A 156 29.95 7.73 -7.13
CA ARG A 156 29.73 7.76 -5.68
C ARG A 156 28.43 8.42 -5.25
N GLY A 157 27.50 8.64 -6.18
CA GLY A 157 26.13 9.05 -5.86
C GLY A 157 25.38 7.98 -5.04
N LEU A 158 24.19 8.34 -4.58
CA LEU A 158 23.25 7.37 -4.03
C LEU A 158 22.80 6.41 -5.13
N VAL A 159 22.61 5.14 -4.77
CA VAL A 159 22.18 4.11 -5.73
C VAL A 159 20.68 4.26 -5.95
N GLU A 160 20.28 4.66 -7.15
CA GLU A 160 18.89 4.88 -7.55
C GLU A 160 18.18 3.58 -7.90
N PHE A 161 16.86 3.53 -7.67
CA PHE A 161 15.94 2.50 -8.14
C PHE A 161 14.64 3.16 -8.63
N PRO A 162 13.90 2.53 -9.57
CA PRO A 162 12.72 3.15 -10.16
C PRO A 162 11.55 3.24 -9.19
N VAL A 163 10.84 4.37 -9.26
CA VAL A 163 9.67 4.71 -8.47
C VAL A 163 8.59 5.36 -9.34
N GLU A 164 7.33 5.20 -8.95
CA GLU A 164 6.17 5.79 -9.62
C GLU A 164 5.16 6.24 -8.58
N SER A 165 4.55 7.41 -8.78
CA SER A 165 3.37 7.82 -8.02
C SER A 165 2.13 7.57 -8.86
N ARG A 166 1.21 6.76 -8.34
CA ARG A 166 -0.02 6.38 -9.04
C ARG A 166 -1.14 6.11 -8.04
N HIS A 167 -2.33 6.65 -8.31
CA HIS A 167 -3.52 6.53 -7.45
C HIS A 167 -3.26 6.89 -5.99
N GLY A 168 -2.49 7.96 -5.74
CA GLY A 168 -2.16 8.42 -4.38
C GLY A 168 -1.14 7.54 -3.63
N LEU A 169 -0.66 6.47 -4.25
CA LEU A 169 0.33 5.54 -3.69
C LEU A 169 1.71 5.78 -4.32
N ILE A 170 2.76 5.49 -3.55
CA ILE A 170 4.14 5.48 -4.02
C ILE A 170 4.58 4.03 -4.21
N TRP A 171 4.94 3.71 -5.45
CA TRP A 171 5.38 2.40 -5.89
C TRP A 171 6.89 2.40 -6.09
N ALA A 172 7.53 1.30 -5.73
CA ALA A 172 8.96 1.11 -5.92
C ALA A 172 9.29 -0.34 -6.30
N ASN A 173 10.36 -0.53 -7.06
CA ASN A 173 11.03 -1.82 -7.16
C ASN A 173 12.52 -1.66 -6.79
N PRO A 174 12.90 -1.89 -5.53
CA PRO A 174 14.26 -1.63 -5.03
C PRO A 174 15.35 -2.57 -5.57
N GLU A 175 15.02 -3.52 -6.43
CA GLU A 175 15.97 -4.44 -7.08
C GLU A 175 16.04 -4.21 -8.58
N ALA A 176 15.12 -3.45 -9.15
CA ALA A 176 15.16 -3.06 -10.54
C ALA A 176 16.22 -1.97 -10.76
N LEU A 177 16.90 -2.08 -11.90
CA LEU A 177 17.78 -1.02 -12.37
C LEU A 177 16.93 0.16 -12.87
N PRO A 178 17.35 1.42 -12.63
CA PRO A 178 16.61 2.62 -13.05
C PRO A 178 16.22 2.62 -14.53
N GLU A 179 17.09 2.13 -15.41
CA GLU A 179 16.85 2.08 -16.86
C GLU A 179 15.71 1.14 -17.28
N HIS A 180 15.32 0.19 -16.42
CA HIS A 180 14.16 -0.67 -16.68
C HIS A 180 12.83 0.01 -16.30
N GLY A 181 12.87 1.01 -15.41
CA GLY A 181 11.68 1.67 -14.89
C GLY A 181 10.76 0.75 -14.08
N ILE A 182 9.57 1.26 -13.74
CA ILE A 182 8.40 0.46 -13.35
C ILE A 182 7.21 0.94 -14.17
N ASP A 183 6.34 0.00 -14.55
CA ASP A 183 5.05 0.28 -15.19
C ASP A 183 3.95 -0.27 -14.30
N VAL A 184 3.49 0.57 -13.37
CA VAL A 184 2.48 0.17 -12.39
C VAL A 184 1.13 -0.07 -13.06
N ALA A 185 0.80 0.66 -14.13
CA ALA A 185 -0.45 0.46 -14.86
C ALA A 185 -0.50 -0.93 -15.51
N MET A 186 0.60 -1.35 -16.15
CA MET A 186 0.72 -2.70 -16.71
C MET A 186 0.66 -3.77 -15.63
N PHE A 187 1.29 -3.54 -14.48
CA PHE A 187 1.26 -4.48 -13.36
C PHE A 187 -0.16 -4.66 -12.80
N LEU A 188 -0.89 -3.56 -12.59
CA LEU A 188 -2.26 -3.56 -12.07
C LEU A 188 -3.28 -4.11 -13.08
N GLY A 189 -3.02 -3.98 -14.39
CA GLY A 189 -3.95 -4.41 -15.44
C GLY A 189 -5.31 -3.71 -15.31
N ASP A 190 -6.39 -4.49 -15.34
CA ASP A 190 -7.76 -3.94 -15.26
C ASP A 190 -8.06 -3.25 -13.91
N LEU A 191 -7.33 -3.59 -12.85
CA LEU A 191 -7.46 -2.94 -11.54
C LEU A 191 -6.99 -1.47 -11.59
N ASP A 192 -6.11 -1.12 -12.53
CA ASP A 192 -5.59 0.23 -12.68
C ASP A 192 -6.71 1.25 -12.90
N ARG A 193 -7.65 0.91 -13.78
CA ARG A 193 -8.80 1.75 -14.10
C ARG A 193 -9.71 1.90 -12.89
N GLU A 194 -9.98 0.80 -12.18
CA GLU A 194 -10.85 0.83 -11.00
C GLU A 194 -10.27 1.70 -9.88
N LEU A 195 -8.97 1.56 -9.58
CA LEU A 195 -8.34 2.40 -8.56
C LEU A 195 -8.32 3.89 -8.93
N SER A 196 -8.28 4.21 -10.23
CA SER A 196 -8.36 5.60 -10.69
C SER A 196 -9.69 6.28 -10.37
N GLU A 197 -10.78 5.50 -10.23
CA GLU A 197 -12.10 6.05 -9.93
C GLU A 197 -12.15 6.64 -8.52
N PHE A 198 -11.37 6.12 -7.57
CA PHE A 198 -11.41 6.49 -6.14
C PHE A 198 -10.72 7.81 -5.77
N GLU A 199 -9.94 8.41 -6.67
CA GLU A 199 -9.22 9.68 -6.42
C GLU A 199 -8.45 9.68 -5.07
N ILE A 200 -7.79 8.57 -4.73
CA ILE A 200 -7.08 8.35 -3.45
C ILE A 200 -6.01 9.43 -3.21
N ASP A 201 -5.44 10.00 -4.26
CA ASP A 201 -4.47 11.11 -4.22
C ASP A 201 -5.03 12.41 -3.62
N THR A 202 -6.36 12.54 -3.52
CA THR A 202 -7.02 13.65 -2.82
C THR A 202 -7.03 13.48 -1.30
N TYR A 203 -6.78 12.28 -0.80
CA TYR A 203 -6.71 11.97 0.63
C TYR A 203 -5.33 12.31 1.20
N ALA A 204 -5.22 12.35 2.52
CA ALA A 204 -3.92 12.38 3.19
C ALA A 204 -3.87 11.42 4.36
N GLU A 205 -2.65 11.08 4.76
CA GLU A 205 -2.45 10.25 5.93
C GLU A 205 -2.89 10.99 7.18
N ASN A 206 -3.86 10.41 7.89
CA ASN A 206 -4.32 10.88 9.19
C ASN A 206 -3.52 10.22 10.32
N ARG A 207 -3.27 8.91 10.18
CA ARG A 207 -2.58 8.10 11.17
C ARG A 207 -1.86 6.94 10.50
N SER A 208 -0.67 6.62 10.99
CA SER A 208 0.06 5.41 10.62
C SER A 208 0.51 4.64 11.86
N GLU A 209 0.45 3.32 11.79
CA GLU A 209 0.91 2.41 12.83
C GLU A 209 1.83 1.34 12.25
N LEU A 210 2.86 0.98 13.01
CA LEU A 210 3.78 -0.10 12.68
C LEU A 210 3.56 -1.28 13.64
N PHE A 211 3.35 -2.46 13.07
CA PHE A 211 3.19 -3.72 13.78
C PHE A 211 4.39 -4.61 13.53
N ARG A 212 4.80 -5.34 14.57
CA ARG A 212 5.83 -6.38 14.49
C ARG A 212 5.33 -7.58 15.25
N GLU A 213 5.01 -8.65 14.54
CA GLU A 213 4.32 -9.80 15.12
C GLU A 213 5.00 -11.12 14.76
N SER A 214 4.78 -12.11 15.62
CA SER A 214 5.34 -13.46 15.49
C SER A 214 4.42 -14.39 14.71
N PHE A 215 4.03 -13.95 13.51
CA PHE A 215 3.34 -14.79 12.53
C PHE A 215 3.72 -14.37 11.10
N ASN A 216 3.40 -15.19 10.10
CA ASN A 216 3.81 -14.97 8.70
C ASN A 216 3.06 -13.80 8.07
N TRP A 217 3.75 -13.03 7.22
CA TRP A 217 3.18 -11.85 6.54
C TRP A 217 1.89 -12.15 5.76
N LYS A 218 1.78 -13.33 5.15
CA LYS A 218 0.59 -13.75 4.38
C LYS A 218 -0.66 -13.82 5.24
N GLN A 219 -0.52 -14.05 6.55
CA GLN A 219 -1.67 -14.17 7.45
C GLN A 219 -2.38 -12.82 7.67
N VAL A 220 -1.69 -11.69 7.44
CA VAL A 220 -2.37 -10.38 7.36
C VAL A 220 -3.28 -10.36 6.14
N ILE A 221 -2.75 -10.74 4.98
CA ILE A 221 -3.50 -10.78 3.71
C ILE A 221 -4.69 -11.74 3.82
N ASP A 222 -4.43 -12.98 4.26
CA ASP A 222 -5.45 -14.02 4.42
C ASP A 222 -6.60 -13.56 5.35
N GLY A 223 -6.27 -12.88 6.46
CA GLY A 223 -7.27 -12.38 7.42
C GLY A 223 -8.16 -11.25 6.89
N PHE A 224 -7.69 -10.48 5.90
CA PHE A 224 -8.50 -9.47 5.23
C PHE A 224 -9.36 -10.04 4.10
N LEU A 225 -9.09 -11.26 3.64
CA LEU A 225 -9.78 -11.91 2.51
C LEU A 225 -10.82 -12.94 2.95
N GLU A 226 -11.37 -12.79 4.15
CA GLU A 226 -12.55 -13.52 4.61
C GLU A 226 -13.33 -12.76 5.69
N THR A 227 -14.59 -13.11 5.87
CA THR A 227 -15.47 -12.55 6.92
C THR A 227 -15.94 -13.62 7.93
N TYR A 228 -15.31 -14.79 7.93
CA TYR A 228 -15.67 -15.93 8.75
C TYR A 228 -15.27 -15.73 10.22
N HIS A 229 -14.08 -15.16 10.47
CA HIS A 229 -13.60 -14.94 11.84
C HIS A 229 -14.35 -13.82 12.59
N LEU A 230 -15.01 -12.91 11.86
CA LEU A 230 -15.62 -11.69 12.42
C LEU A 230 -16.62 -12.00 13.56
N ARG A 231 -17.48 -13.01 13.38
CA ARG A 231 -18.50 -13.41 14.36
C ARG A 231 -17.90 -13.80 15.71
N PHE A 232 -16.69 -14.34 15.69
CA PHE A 232 -16.03 -14.90 16.87
C PHE A 232 -15.03 -13.92 17.47
N LEU A 233 -14.05 -13.49 16.67
CA LEU A 233 -12.95 -12.63 17.11
C LEU A 233 -13.38 -11.17 17.26
N HIS A 234 -14.16 -10.66 16.30
CA HIS A 234 -14.61 -9.26 16.26
C HIS A 234 -16.08 -9.08 16.67
N ARG A 235 -16.56 -9.93 17.59
CA ARG A 235 -17.96 -9.96 18.04
C ARG A 235 -18.47 -8.58 18.47
N THR A 236 -17.64 -7.79 19.14
CA THR A 236 -18.01 -6.49 19.71
C THR A 236 -17.45 -5.30 18.94
N THR A 237 -16.69 -5.53 17.87
CA THR A 237 -15.98 -4.47 17.13
C THR A 237 -16.47 -4.38 15.69
N VAL A 238 -16.21 -5.40 14.87
CA VAL A 238 -16.51 -5.38 13.42
C VAL A 238 -17.82 -6.08 13.08
N SER A 239 -18.14 -7.21 13.72
CA SER A 239 -19.34 -8.00 13.44
C SER A 239 -20.68 -7.25 13.54
N PRO A 240 -20.84 -6.21 14.39
CA PRO A 240 -22.06 -5.40 14.37
C PRO A 240 -22.29 -4.62 13.08
N PHE A 241 -21.22 -4.32 12.34
CA PHE A 241 -21.25 -3.46 11.14
C PHE A 241 -21.08 -4.24 9.84
N ILE A 242 -20.35 -5.36 9.86
CA ILE A 242 -20.06 -6.19 8.69
C ILE A 242 -20.67 -7.58 8.89
N ARG A 243 -21.42 -8.05 7.88
CA ARG A 243 -22.01 -9.38 7.85
C ARG A 243 -20.90 -10.43 7.78
N SER A 244 -20.93 -11.37 8.71
CA SER A 244 -20.01 -12.50 8.69
C SER A 244 -20.43 -13.56 7.67
N ASN A 245 -19.45 -14.28 7.13
CA ASN A 245 -19.61 -15.39 6.18
C ASN A 245 -20.30 -15.01 4.86
N PHE A 246 -20.23 -13.74 4.46
CA PHE A 246 -20.72 -13.28 3.16
C PHE A 246 -19.72 -12.27 2.59
N ALA A 247 -19.16 -12.59 1.43
CA ALA A 247 -18.36 -11.69 0.62
C ALA A 247 -18.41 -12.11 -0.85
N LEU A 248 -18.35 -11.13 -1.76
CA LEU A 248 -18.11 -11.39 -3.18
C LEU A 248 -16.63 -11.21 -3.49
N PHE A 249 -16.13 -11.95 -4.48
CA PHE A 249 -14.76 -11.87 -4.93
C PHE A 249 -14.69 -11.74 -6.45
N ASP A 250 -13.82 -10.85 -6.91
CA ASP A 250 -13.42 -10.72 -8.31
C ASP A 250 -11.90 -10.83 -8.42
N ASP A 251 -11.43 -11.52 -9.46
CA ASP A 251 -10.01 -11.61 -9.78
C ASP A 251 -9.58 -10.53 -10.78
N TYR A 252 -8.41 -9.95 -10.52
CA TYR A 252 -7.72 -9.00 -11.39
C TYR A 252 -6.31 -9.54 -11.66
N GLY A 253 -6.24 -10.75 -12.21
CA GLY A 253 -4.99 -11.48 -12.40
C GLY A 253 -4.38 -11.93 -11.07
N VAL A 254 -3.26 -11.32 -10.68
CA VAL A 254 -2.62 -11.58 -9.37
C VAL A 254 -3.22 -10.74 -8.23
N HIS A 255 -3.99 -9.70 -8.58
CA HIS A 255 -4.72 -8.87 -7.65
C HIS A 255 -6.15 -9.40 -7.45
N GLY A 256 -6.83 -8.93 -6.42
CA GLY A 256 -8.20 -9.31 -6.15
C GLY A 256 -9.00 -8.21 -5.47
N ARG A 257 -10.31 -8.26 -5.64
CA ARG A 257 -11.28 -7.41 -4.94
C ARG A 257 -12.23 -8.30 -4.15
N MET A 258 -12.37 -8.04 -2.87
CA MET A 258 -13.41 -8.58 -2.01
C MET A 258 -14.41 -7.48 -1.67
N VAL A 259 -15.70 -7.75 -1.83
CA VAL A 259 -16.78 -6.87 -1.39
C VAL A 259 -17.44 -7.49 -0.17
N ALA A 260 -17.28 -6.84 0.99
CA ALA A 260 -17.93 -7.22 2.24
C ALA A 260 -19.24 -6.46 2.42
N LEU A 261 -20.28 -7.15 2.89
CA LEU A 261 -21.61 -6.57 3.05
C LEU A 261 -21.77 -5.97 4.44
N ARG A 262 -22.23 -4.73 4.54
CA ARG A 262 -22.60 -4.12 5.83
C ARG A 262 -23.95 -4.65 6.31
N THR A 263 -24.14 -4.73 7.62
CA THR A 263 -25.42 -5.11 8.23
C THR A 263 -26.55 -4.13 7.88
N SER A 264 -26.22 -2.88 7.54
CA SER A 264 -27.17 -1.87 7.07
C SER A 264 -27.85 -2.24 5.73
N PHE A 265 -27.25 -3.14 4.93
CA PHE A 265 -27.84 -3.62 3.69
C PHE A 265 -29.18 -4.33 3.92
N ASP A 266 -29.30 -5.11 5.00
CA ASP A 266 -30.50 -5.88 5.31
C ASP A 266 -31.71 -4.95 5.52
N SER A 267 -31.52 -3.82 6.20
CA SER A 267 -32.55 -2.79 6.39
C SER A 267 -32.89 -2.07 5.09
N MET A 268 -31.87 -1.61 4.34
CA MET A 268 -32.07 -0.93 3.05
C MET A 268 -32.91 -1.78 2.09
N ARG A 269 -32.58 -3.07 1.98
CA ARG A 269 -33.26 -4.04 1.11
C ARG A 269 -34.75 -4.20 1.45
N SER A 270 -35.11 -4.12 2.73
CA SER A 270 -36.50 -4.25 3.18
C SER A 270 -37.35 -3.01 2.92
N GLU A 271 -36.74 -1.82 2.83
CA GLU A 271 -37.46 -0.55 2.86
C GLU A 271 -37.56 0.13 1.49
N ARG A 272 -36.57 -0.04 0.60
CA ARG A 272 -36.48 0.69 -0.69
C ARG A 272 -35.99 -0.21 -1.82
N ALA A 273 -36.88 -1.04 -2.36
CA ALA A 273 -36.53 -2.03 -3.39
C ALA A 273 -36.25 -1.45 -4.80
N ASP A 274 -36.49 -0.17 -5.01
CA ASP A 274 -36.48 0.53 -6.30
C ASP A 274 -35.42 1.66 -6.41
N GLU A 275 -34.80 2.07 -5.29
CA GLU A 275 -33.73 3.06 -5.24
C GLU A 275 -32.56 2.53 -4.39
N PHE A 276 -31.65 1.79 -5.00
CA PHE A 276 -30.50 1.22 -4.30
C PHE A 276 -29.21 2.01 -4.57
N ASP A 277 -28.70 2.69 -3.54
CA ASP A 277 -27.30 3.11 -3.48
C ASP A 277 -26.52 2.04 -2.71
N LEU A 278 -25.71 1.24 -3.40
CA LEU A 278 -25.01 0.11 -2.78
C LEU A 278 -23.82 0.56 -1.92
N LEU A 279 -23.17 1.66 -2.32
CA LEU A 279 -21.88 2.10 -1.81
C LEU A 279 -21.86 2.29 -0.28
N PRO A 280 -22.86 2.93 0.36
CA PRO A 280 -22.93 3.05 1.82
C PRO A 280 -23.13 1.73 2.58
N HIS A 281 -23.45 0.65 1.87
CA HIS A 281 -23.82 -0.65 2.42
C HIS A 281 -22.78 -1.73 2.16
N ILE A 282 -21.61 -1.36 1.64
CA ILE A 282 -20.48 -2.27 1.43
C ILE A 282 -19.18 -1.70 2.01
N ALA A 283 -18.20 -2.58 2.16
CA ALA A 283 -16.79 -2.23 2.23
C ALA A 283 -16.09 -2.95 1.07
N ILE A 284 -15.13 -2.29 0.44
CA ILE A 284 -14.36 -2.88 -0.67
C ILE A 284 -12.93 -3.08 -0.19
N ILE A 285 -12.43 -4.29 -0.32
CA ILE A 285 -11.10 -4.70 0.11
C ILE A 285 -10.34 -5.14 -1.14
N TYR A 286 -9.27 -4.44 -1.50
CA TYR A 286 -8.39 -4.86 -2.58
C TYR A 286 -7.18 -5.58 -2.00
N GLN A 287 -6.92 -6.78 -2.50
CA GLN A 287 -5.61 -7.41 -2.42
C GLN A 287 -4.78 -6.91 -3.60
N ILE A 288 -3.82 -6.04 -3.29
CA ILE A 288 -2.81 -5.63 -4.24
C ILE A 288 -1.58 -6.52 -4.01
N PHE A 289 -1.38 -7.47 -4.92
CA PHE A 289 -0.23 -8.37 -4.88
C PHE A 289 1.09 -7.57 -4.82
N PRO A 290 2.07 -8.04 -4.03
CA PRO A 290 2.00 -9.25 -3.21
C PRO A 290 1.36 -9.04 -1.85
N ASN A 291 1.46 -7.84 -1.28
CA ASN A 291 1.46 -7.69 0.15
C ASN A 291 0.73 -6.45 0.68
N THR A 292 -0.09 -5.82 -0.17
CA THR A 292 -0.86 -4.63 0.19
C THR A 292 -2.34 -4.95 0.24
N ILE A 293 -3.01 -4.54 1.32
CA ILE A 293 -4.46 -4.47 1.39
C ILE A 293 -4.88 -3.01 1.36
N LEU A 294 -5.75 -2.64 0.43
CA LEU A 294 -6.39 -1.34 0.39
C LEU A 294 -7.88 -1.53 0.72
N VAL A 295 -8.33 -0.97 1.83
CA VAL A 295 -9.74 -1.02 2.25
C VAL A 295 -10.38 0.32 2.01
N TRP A 296 -11.50 0.34 1.29
CA TRP A 296 -12.40 1.47 1.22
C TRP A 296 -13.60 1.23 2.14
N GLN A 297 -13.78 2.12 3.11
CA GLN A 297 -14.83 2.03 4.13
C GLN A 297 -16.04 2.94 3.84
N GLY A 298 -16.07 3.62 2.69
CA GLY A 298 -17.11 4.58 2.32
C GLY A 298 -16.60 6.01 2.28
N ASP A 299 -16.01 6.46 3.39
CA ASP A 299 -15.53 7.84 3.60
C ASP A 299 -14.00 7.94 3.74
N HIS A 300 -13.32 6.85 4.12
CA HIS A 300 -11.87 6.78 4.29
C HIS A 300 -11.27 5.52 3.66
N PHE A 301 -9.94 5.52 3.56
CA PHE A 301 -9.16 4.35 3.17
C PHE A 301 -8.26 3.87 4.31
N GLU A 302 -8.05 2.56 4.34
CA GLU A 302 -6.95 1.95 5.09
C GLU A 302 -5.98 1.31 4.10
N VAL A 303 -4.69 1.58 4.24
CA VAL A 303 -3.62 0.93 3.48
C VAL A 303 -2.79 0.11 4.44
N TRP A 304 -2.83 -1.21 4.26
CA TRP A 304 -1.99 -2.14 4.99
C TRP A 304 -0.90 -2.68 4.07
N SER A 305 0.34 -2.68 4.49
CA SER A 305 1.44 -3.34 3.78
C SER A 305 2.20 -4.24 4.74
N SER A 306 2.22 -5.55 4.48
CA SER A 306 2.86 -6.55 5.35
C SER A 306 4.11 -7.13 4.69
N TYR A 307 5.21 -7.24 5.41
CA TYR A 307 6.48 -7.72 4.87
C TYR A 307 7.04 -8.83 5.76
N PRO A 308 7.66 -9.86 5.16
CA PRO A 308 8.39 -10.84 5.94
C PRO A 308 9.60 -10.20 6.62
N SER A 309 9.75 -10.45 7.92
CA SER A 309 10.98 -10.13 8.66
C SER A 309 12.06 -11.19 8.40
N SER A 310 13.17 -11.18 9.13
CA SER A 310 14.28 -12.13 8.91
C SER A 310 13.88 -13.60 9.05
N ASP A 311 12.82 -13.89 9.79
CA ASP A 311 12.27 -15.23 10.03
C ASP A 311 10.91 -15.38 9.32
N ALA A 312 10.65 -16.55 8.71
CA ALA A 312 9.42 -16.84 7.97
C ALA A 312 8.15 -16.71 8.83
N SER A 313 8.26 -16.96 10.13
CA SER A 313 7.17 -16.87 11.09
C SER A 313 7.06 -15.49 11.76
N THR A 314 7.69 -14.45 11.20
CA THR A 314 7.62 -13.09 11.73
C THR A 314 7.35 -12.09 10.63
N MET A 315 6.61 -11.03 10.96
CA MET A 315 6.25 -9.99 10.00
C MET A 315 6.45 -8.59 10.59
N VAL A 316 6.63 -7.64 9.69
CA VAL A 316 6.42 -6.21 9.97
C VAL A 316 5.31 -5.72 9.07
N ALA A 317 4.38 -4.94 9.60
CA ALA A 317 3.32 -4.33 8.80
C ALA A 317 3.17 -2.84 9.12
N ARG A 318 2.79 -2.06 8.12
CA ARG A 318 2.28 -0.70 8.29
C ARG A 318 0.79 -0.69 8.00
N ALA A 319 0.02 -0.03 8.85
CA ALA A 319 -1.36 0.34 8.58
C ALA A 319 -1.47 1.86 8.57
N SER A 320 -1.97 2.43 7.48
CA SER A 320 -2.18 3.87 7.33
C SER A 320 -3.66 4.16 7.08
N LEU A 321 -4.22 5.06 7.88
CA LEU A 321 -5.57 5.59 7.73
C LEU A 321 -5.50 6.88 6.92
N LEU A 322 -6.22 6.93 5.81
CA LEU A 322 -6.28 8.08 4.91
C LEU A 322 -7.67 8.71 4.99
N THR A 323 -7.74 10.01 5.31
CA THR A 323 -9.01 10.74 5.39
C THR A 323 -9.05 11.90 4.38
N PRO A 324 -10.26 12.35 3.98
CA PRO A 324 -10.39 13.52 3.14
C PRO A 324 -9.79 14.77 3.80
N PRO A 325 -9.38 15.79 3.03
CA PRO A 325 -8.77 17.01 3.57
C PRO A 325 -9.59 17.74 4.64
N SER A 326 -10.91 17.67 4.58
CA SER A 326 -11.80 18.32 5.56
C SER A 326 -11.76 17.72 6.96
N GLU A 327 -11.17 16.53 7.13
CA GLU A 327 -11.16 15.77 8.38
C GLU A 327 -9.77 15.63 8.99
N GLN A 328 -8.78 16.36 8.44
CA GLN A 328 -7.42 16.35 8.97
C GLN A 328 -7.30 17.22 10.23
N ALA A 329 -6.70 16.66 11.27
CA ALA A 329 -6.17 17.47 12.37
C ALA A 329 -4.98 18.30 11.86
N PRO A 330 -4.74 19.53 12.37
CA PRO A 330 -3.60 20.34 11.95
C PRO A 330 -2.29 19.57 12.18
N ARG A 331 -1.47 19.44 11.12
CA ARG A 331 -0.13 18.83 11.21
C ARG A 331 0.71 19.62 12.21
N GLN A 332 1.29 18.95 13.20
CA GLN A 332 2.30 19.56 14.05
C GLN A 332 3.58 19.72 13.21
N GLU A 333 3.92 20.97 12.91
CA GLU A 333 5.23 21.32 12.35
C GLU A 333 6.30 20.96 13.40
N HIS A 334 7.22 20.06 13.05
CA HIS A 334 8.38 19.70 13.87
C HIS A 334 9.67 20.19 13.25
#